data_AF-M0DFR0-F1
#
_entry.id   AF-M0DFR0-F1
#
_cell.length_a   1.000
_cell.length_b   1.000
_cell.length_c   1.000
_cell.angle_alpha   90.00
_cell.angle_beta   90.00
_cell.angle_gamma   90.00
#
_symmetry.space_group_name_H-M   'P 1'
#
loop_
_entity.id
_entity.type
_entity.pdbx_description
1 polymer ?
#
loop_
_entity_poly.entity_id
_entity_poly.type
_entity_poly.pdbx_seq_one_letter_code
_entity_poly.pdbx_strand_id
1 'polypeptide(L)' 'MIRWAEYVKAQPPEVWGPQQNAVVNGQIESAQAVDVSAEEKQAIREFADDVLEAERGDEADASGE' A
#
# COMPACT_ATOMS: atom_id res chain seq x y z
N MET A 1 3.87 17.01 -8.85
CA MET A 1 3.49 16.41 -7.54
C MET A 1 4.36 15.19 -7.33
N ILE A 2 5.35 15.25 -6.43
CA ILE A 2 6.04 14.03 -6.00
C ILE A 2 5.14 13.39 -4.95
N ARG A 3 4.58 12.22 -5.28
CA ARG A 3 3.71 11.43 -4.39
C ARG A 3 4.47 11.16 -3.11
N TRP A 4 3.95 11.60 -1.99
CA TRP A 4 4.53 11.41 -0.66
C TRP A 4 5.05 9.98 -0.40
N ALA A 5 4.39 8.95 -0.96
CA ALA A 5 4.85 7.55 -0.91
C ALA A 5 6.24 7.31 -1.55
N GLU A 6 6.56 7.99 -2.66
CA GLU A 6 7.87 7.87 -3.30
C GLU A 6 8.95 8.59 -2.50
N TYR A 7 8.59 9.67 -1.79
CA TYR A 7 9.49 10.36 -0.87
C TYR A 7 9.82 9.50 0.36
N VAL A 8 8.83 8.82 0.93
CA VAL A 8 9.00 7.85 2.03
C VAL A 8 9.86 6.65 1.62
N LYS A 9 9.73 6.15 0.40
CA LYS A 9 10.59 5.05 -0.08
C LYS A 9 12.04 5.49 -0.33
N ALA A 10 12.24 6.74 -0.75
CA ALA A 10 13.54 7.24 -1.19
C ALA A 10 14.40 7.84 -0.07
N GLN A 11 13.81 8.21 1.06
CA GLN A 11 14.51 8.86 2.17
C GLN A 11 14.41 8.01 3.43
N PRO A 12 15.50 7.85 4.20
CA PRO A 12 15.46 7.02 5.40
C PRO A 12 14.82 7.79 6.59
N PRO A 13 14.33 7.09 7.63
CA PRO A 13 13.49 7.67 8.69
C PRO A 13 14.18 8.79 9.49
N GLU A 14 15.51 8.85 9.48
CA GLU A 14 16.28 9.91 10.14
C GLU A 14 16.14 11.27 9.44
N VAL A 15 15.64 11.29 8.19
CA VAL A 15 15.55 12.48 7.33
C VAL A 15 14.17 13.14 7.38
N TRP A 16 13.11 12.42 7.69
CA TRP A 16 11.73 12.92 7.61
C TRP A 16 11.41 13.99 8.68
N GLY A 17 12.26 14.14 9.69
CA GLY A 17 12.11 15.10 10.78
C GLY A 17 11.09 14.66 11.85
N PRO A 18 11.12 15.26 13.06
CA PRO A 18 10.43 14.68 14.23
C PRO A 18 8.91 14.65 14.13
N GLN A 19 8.30 15.68 13.55
CA GLN A 19 6.85 15.83 13.50
C GLN A 19 6.20 14.98 12.40
N GLN A 20 6.89 14.77 11.27
CA GLN A 20 6.42 13.87 10.22
C GLN A 20 6.60 12.41 10.62
N ASN A 21 7.68 12.06 11.34
CA ASN A 21 7.87 10.72 11.90
C ASN A 21 6.74 10.32 12.85
N ALA A 22 6.24 11.25 13.66
CA ALA A 22 5.12 10.96 14.57
C ALA A 22 3.83 10.57 13.81
N VAL A 23 3.53 11.24 12.70
CA VAL A 23 2.34 10.93 11.88
C VAL A 23 2.50 9.60 11.14
N VAL A 24 3.66 9.36 10.52
CA VAL A 24 3.95 8.11 9.80
C VAL A 24 3.92 6.92 10.76
N ASN A 25 4.62 7.03 11.89
CA ASN A 25 4.69 5.94 12.86
C ASN A 25 3.31 5.65 13.47
N GLY A 26 2.50 6.67 13.77
CA GLY A 26 1.14 6.47 14.27
C GLY A 26 0.22 5.77 13.26
N GLN A 27 0.40 6.03 11.96
CA GLN A 27 -0.37 5.33 10.92
C GLN A 27 0.08 3.88 10.72
N ILE A 28 1.38 3.61 10.78
CA ILE A 28 1.92 2.24 10.71
C ILE A 28 1.46 1.43 11.93
N GLU A 29 1.57 2.01 13.12
CA GLU A 29 1.12 1.39 14.37
C GLU A 29 -0.40 1.12 14.33
N SER A 30 -1.19 2.07 13.83
CA SER A 30 -2.64 1.87 13.63
C SER A 30 -2.94 0.75 12.64
N ALA A 31 -2.19 0.64 11.53
CA ALA A 31 -2.36 -0.42 10.54
C ALA A 31 -1.92 -1.80 11.07
N GLN A 32 -0.92 -1.84 11.95
CA GLN A 32 -0.47 -3.06 12.63
C GLN A 32 -1.39 -3.48 13.79
N ALA A 33 -2.02 -2.51 14.44
CA ALA A 33 -2.95 -2.72 15.56
C ALA A 33 -4.35 -3.16 15.09
N VAL A 34 -4.62 -3.16 13.79
CA VAL A 34 -5.77 -3.88 13.25
C VAL A 34 -5.54 -5.37 13.50
N ASP A 35 -6.29 -5.92 14.45
CA ASP A 35 -6.30 -7.35 14.80
C ASP A 35 -7.01 -8.13 13.70
N VAL A 36 -6.36 -8.21 12.53
CA VAL A 36 -6.76 -9.08 11.43
C VAL A 36 -6.09 -10.42 11.60
N SER A 37 -6.91 -11.47 11.69
CA SER A 37 -6.43 -12.85 11.81
C SER A 37 -5.57 -13.24 10.60
N ALA A 38 -4.82 -14.34 10.72
CA ALA A 38 -4.08 -14.88 9.59
C ALA A 38 -5.01 -15.21 8.40
N GLU A 39 -6.22 -15.71 8.67
CA GLU A 39 -7.21 -15.96 7.63
C GLU A 39 -7.72 -14.66 6.98
N GLU A 40 -7.96 -13.60 7.75
CA GLU A 40 -8.39 -12.31 7.19
C GLU A 40 -7.29 -11.68 6.33
N LYS A 41 -6.01 -11.79 6.73
CA LYS A 41 -4.87 -11.36 5.91
C LYS A 41 -4.69 -12.19 4.63
N GLN A 42 -5.15 -13.44 4.63
CA GLN A 42 -5.15 -14.30 3.46
C GLN A 42 -6.28 -13.86 2.51
N ALA A 43 -7.49 -13.68 3.04
CA ALA A 43 -8.66 -13.23 2.27
C ALA A 43 -8.47 -11.86 1.62
N ILE A 44 -7.84 -10.91 2.33
CA ILE A 44 -7.52 -9.58 1.78
C ILE A 44 -6.53 -9.69 0.61
N ARG A 45 -5.56 -10.61 0.69
CA ARG A 45 -4.58 -10.83 -0.39
C ARG A 45 -5.22 -11.44 -1.62
N GLU A 46 -6.02 -12.48 -1.44
CA GLU A 46 -6.74 -13.14 -2.53
C GLU A 46 -7.66 -12.15 -3.25
N PHE A 47 -8.40 -11.33 -2.49
CA PHE A 47 -9.21 -10.26 -3.08
C PHE A 47 -8.38 -9.23 -3.86
N ALA A 48 -7.22 -8.82 -3.33
CA ALA A 48 -6.34 -7.87 -4.01
C ALA A 48 -5.77 -8.44 -5.32
N ASP A 49 -5.39 -9.72 -5.33
CA ASP A 49 -4.89 -10.40 -6.52
C ASP A 49 -5.99 -10.53 -7.59
N ASP A 50 -7.22 -10.87 -7.20
CA ASP A 50 -8.38 -10.93 -8.11
C ASP A 50 -8.68 -9.58 -8.77
N VAL A 51 -8.63 -8.48 -8.01
CA VAL A 51 -8.83 -7.12 -8.54
C VAL A 51 -7.72 -6.75 -9.52
N LEU A 52 -6.46 -7.06 -9.20
CA LEU A 52 -5.32 -6.75 -10.07
C LEU A 52 -5.34 -7.56 -11.37
N GLU A 53 -5.80 -8.80 -11.32
CA GLU A 53 -5.93 -9.64 -12.52
C GLU A 53 -7.09 -9.18 -13.42
N ALA A 54 -8.22 -8.77 -12.83
CA ALA A 54 -9.33 -8.19 -13.58
C ALA A 54 -8.91 -6.91 -14.34
N GLU A 55 -8.18 -6.02 -13.67
CA GLU A 55 -7.66 -4.78 -14.29
C GLU A 55 -6.63 -5.09 -15.41
N ARG A 56 -5.79 -6.12 -15.22
CA ARG A 56 -4.84 -6.57 -16.26
C ARG A 56 -5.53 -7.18 -17.48
N GLY A 57 -6.63 -7.90 -17.28
CA GLY A 57 -7.43 -8.49 -18.34
C GLY A 57 -8.07 -7.44 -19.25
N ASP A 58 -8.58 -6.35 -18.66
CA ASP A 58 -9.20 -5.25 -19.41
C ASP A 58 -8.16 -4.43 -20.21
N GLU A 59 -6.92 -4.27 -19.73
CA GLU A 59 -5.84 -3.61 -20.50
C GLU A 59 -5.38 -4.43 -21.72
N ALA A 60 -5.47 -5.75 -21.65
CA ALA A 60 -5.10 -6.66 -22.75
C ALA A 60 -6.13 -6.67 -23.89
N ASP A 61 -7.41 -6.45 -23.58
CA ASP A 61 -8.51 -6.37 -24.56
C ASP A 61 -8.49 -5.01 -25.30
N ALA A 62 -8.18 -3.91 -24.59
CA ALA A 62 -8.13 -2.56 -25.17
C ALA A 62 -6.93 -2.26 -26.09
N SER A 63 -5.93 -3.15 -26.14
CA SER A 63 -4.70 -2.96 -26.94
C SER A 63 -4.71 -3.72 -28.28
N GLY A 64 -5.80 -4.44 -28.58
CA GLY A 64 -5.95 -5.25 -29.78
C GLY A 64 -6.91 -4.64 -30.81
N GLU A 65 -6.58 -3.47 -31.38
CA GLU A 65 -7.25 -2.94 -32.57
C GLU A 65 -6.27 -2.24 -33.53
#